data_AF-A0AAW5TZL9-F1
#
_entry.id   AF-A0AAW5TZL9-F1
#
_cell.length_a   1.000
_cell.length_b   1.000
_cell.length_c   1.000
_cell.angle_alpha   90.00
_cell.angle_beta   90.00
_cell.angle_gamma   90.00
#
_symmetry.space_group_name_H-M   'P 1'
#
loop_
_entity.id
_entity.type
_entity.pdbx_description
1 polymer ?
#
loop_
_entity_poly.entity_id
_entity_poly.type
_entity_poly.pdbx_seq_one_letter_code
_entity_poly.pdbx_strand_id
1 'polypeptide(L)'
;METWLPLERRVMINSRGKRVIREAVFLTTFVFVRVEDKNLNEIRFRSDVYKMLSEPGKSTPYAIPDTKFDNFRRIVMTGKAEIQNHPIKKGDKVRIIDGELVGVVAYVQRIQGKNAIIGDEIRNICGATIEIDKGFLEFCK
;
A
#
# COMPACT_ATOMS: atom_id res chain seq x y z
N MET A 1 13.08 -15.46 -3.01
CA MET A 1 12.51 -14.25 -3.65
C MET A 1 11.01 -14.31 -3.50
N GLU A 2 10.40 -13.25 -2.99
CA GLU A 2 8.93 -13.12 -2.91
C GLU A 2 8.51 -11.92 -3.74
N THR A 3 7.46 -12.08 -4.54
CA THR A 3 6.91 -11.02 -5.39
C THR A 3 5.47 -10.73 -5.01
N TRP A 4 5.14 -9.45 -4.88
CA TRP A 4 3.77 -9.02 -4.67
C TRP A 4 3.35 -8.01 -5.76
N LEU A 5 2.25 -8.35 -6.43
CA LEU A 5 1.57 -7.45 -7.34
C LEU A 5 0.41 -6.79 -6.57
N PRO A 6 0.33 -5.46 -6.54
CA PRO A 6 -0.80 -4.75 -5.96
C PRO A 6 -2.03 -4.99 -6.82
N LEU A 7 -2.83 -5.98 -6.40
CA LEU A 7 -4.11 -6.33 -7.00
C LEU A 7 -5.23 -5.92 -6.05
N GLU A 8 -6.27 -5.30 -6.59
CA GLU A 8 -7.49 -4.94 -5.88
C GLU A 8 -8.66 -5.76 -6.41
N ARG A 9 -9.46 -6.34 -5.51
CA ARG A 9 -10.70 -7.03 -5.87
C ARG A 9 -11.80 -6.00 -6.09
N ARG A 10 -12.19 -5.80 -7.36
CA ARG A 10 -13.26 -4.90 -7.75
C ARG A 10 -14.52 -5.66 -8.13
N VAL A 11 -15.67 -5.18 -7.66
CA VAL A 11 -16.98 -5.62 -8.16
C VAL A 11 -17.23 -4.89 -9.47
N MET A 12 -17.32 -5.65 -10.56
CA MET A 12 -17.63 -5.14 -11.89
C MET A 12 -18.91 -5.75 -12.43
N ILE A 13 -19.57 -5.06 -13.35
CA ILE A 13 -20.69 -5.60 -14.10
C ILE A 13 -20.13 -6.17 -15.40
N ASN A 14 -20.36 -7.46 -15.66
CA ASN A 14 -19.95 -8.07 -16.92
C ASN A 14 -20.89 -7.66 -18.06
N SER A 15 -20.55 -8.04 -19.31
CA SER A 15 -21.37 -7.76 -20.50
C SER A 15 -22.80 -8.33 -20.46
N ARG A 16 -23.10 -9.23 -19.50
CA ARG A 16 -24.42 -9.82 -19.27
C ARG A 16 -25.16 -9.19 -18.08
N GLY A 17 -24.68 -8.05 -17.55
CA GLY A 17 -25.30 -7.37 -16.41
C GLY A 17 -25.07 -8.02 -15.04
N LYS A 18 -24.28 -9.10 -14.96
CA LYS A 18 -24.02 -9.81 -13.70
C LYS A 18 -22.86 -9.17 -12.94
N ARG A 19 -23.04 -8.96 -11.63
CA ARG A 19 -21.95 -8.59 -10.71
C ARG A 19 -20.93 -9.72 -10.65
N VAL A 20 -19.69 -9.42 -11.00
CA VAL A 20 -18.54 -10.32 -10.93
C VAL A 20 -17.42 -9.63 -10.16
N ILE A 21 -16.72 -10.38 -9.31
CA ILE A 21 -15.49 -9.89 -8.67
C ILE A 21 -14.35 -10.20 -9.63
N ARG A 22 -13.52 -9.22 -9.98
CA ARG A 22 -12.22 -9.48 -10.61
C ARG A 22 -11.12 -8.74 -9.89
N GLU A 23 -9.92 -9.28 -10.02
CA GLU A 23 -8.70 -8.60 -9.61
C GLU A 23 -8.30 -7.62 -10.71
N ALA A 24 -8.14 -6.35 -10.33
CA ALA A 24 -7.60 -5.31 -11.18
C ALA A 24 -6.25 -4.88 -10.61
N VAL A 25 -5.29 -4.60 -11.49
CA VAL A 25 -3.98 -4.09 -11.05
C VAL A 25 -4.18 -2.68 -10.49
N PHE A 26 -3.87 -2.55 -9.20
CA PHE A 26 -4.09 -1.36 -8.38
C PHE A 26 -2.97 -0.32 -8.56
N LEU A 27 -1.73 -0.77 -8.77
CA LEU A 27 -0.61 0.05 -9.25
C LEU A 27 -0.05 -0.59 -10.51
N THR A 28 -0.56 -0.16 -11.66
CA THR A 28 -0.31 -0.80 -12.97
C THR A 28 1.15 -0.85 -13.38
N THR A 29 2.03 -0.05 -12.76
CA THR A 29 3.44 0.08 -13.12
C THR A 29 4.43 -0.49 -12.10
N PHE A 30 3.97 -1.01 -10.96
CA PHE A 30 4.86 -1.44 -9.87
C PHE A 30 4.66 -2.90 -9.47
N VAL A 31 5.78 -3.61 -9.37
CA VAL A 31 5.89 -4.93 -8.74
C VAL A 31 6.82 -4.77 -7.55
N PHE A 32 6.40 -5.26 -6.38
CA PHE A 32 7.21 -5.24 -5.18
C PHE A 32 7.92 -6.58 -5.03
N VAL A 33 9.22 -6.55 -4.73
CA VAL A 33 10.03 -7.76 -4.64
C VAL A 33 10.86 -7.74 -3.37
N ARG A 34 10.74 -8.81 -2.57
CA ARG A 34 11.64 -9.10 -1.45
C ARG A 34 12.74 -10.04 -1.96
N VAL A 35 13.97 -9.56 -1.91
CA VAL A 35 15.14 -10.23 -2.48
C VAL A 35 16.38 -9.88 -1.65
N GLU A 36 17.36 -10.77 -1.61
CA GLU A 36 18.67 -10.49 -1.03
C GLU A 36 19.51 -9.64 -1.99
N ASP A 37 20.37 -8.77 -1.46
CA ASP A 37 21.20 -7.85 -2.25
C ASP A 37 22.03 -8.57 -3.33
N LYS A 38 22.55 -9.77 -3.00
CA LYS A 38 23.37 -10.58 -3.91
C LYS A 38 22.60 -11.05 -5.16
N ASN A 39 21.27 -11.09 -5.10
CA ASN A 39 20.39 -11.54 -6.19
C ASN A 39 19.75 -10.36 -6.95
N LEU A 40 20.06 -9.09 -6.61
CA LEU A 40 19.42 -7.92 -7.25
C LEU A 40 19.60 -7.88 -8.77
N ASN A 41 20.75 -8.32 -9.26
CA ASN A 41 21.05 -8.32 -10.70
C ASN A 41 20.18 -9.33 -11.47
N GLU A 42 19.71 -10.39 -10.82
CA GLU A 42 18.78 -11.37 -11.43
C GLU A 42 17.43 -10.74 -11.78
N ILE A 43 17.05 -9.66 -11.09
CA ILE A 43 15.83 -8.89 -11.37
C ILE A 43 16.15 -7.73 -12.32
N ARG A 44 17.20 -6.97 -12.01
CA ARG A 44 17.57 -5.74 -12.74
C ARG A 44 17.77 -5.97 -14.24
N PHE A 45 18.30 -7.13 -14.63
CA PHE A 45 18.65 -7.42 -16.02
C PHE A 45 17.63 -8.30 -16.75
N ARG A 46 16.45 -8.58 -16.16
CA ARG A 46 15.40 -9.28 -16.89
C ARG A 46 14.85 -8.42 -18.01
N SER A 47 14.50 -9.06 -19.13
CA SER A 47 13.96 -8.37 -20.31
C SER A 47 12.59 -7.73 -20.10
N ASP A 48 11.84 -8.20 -19.09
CA ASP A 48 10.50 -7.70 -18.73
C ASP A 48 10.53 -6.62 -17.63
N VAL A 49 11.72 -6.25 -17.15
CA VAL A 49 11.91 -5.20 -16.14
C VAL A 49 12.37 -3.92 -16.82
N TYR A 50 11.51 -2.90 -16.78
CA TYR A 50 11.85 -1.58 -17.35
C TYR A 50 12.96 -0.88 -16.57
N LYS A 51 12.81 -0.78 -15.24
CA LYS A 51 13.79 -0.12 -14.36
C LYS A 51 13.54 -0.50 -12.89
N MET A 52 14.62 -0.60 -12.11
CA MET A 52 14.56 -0.60 -10.64
C MET A 52 14.31 0.82 -10.13
N LEU A 53 13.24 1.03 -9.36
CA LEU A 53 12.96 2.36 -8.79
C LEU A 53 14.09 2.78 -7.86
N SER A 54 14.52 4.03 -7.93
CA SER A 54 15.49 4.66 -7.02
C SER A 54 14.98 6.03 -6.57
N GLU A 55 15.46 6.51 -5.43
CA GLU A 55 15.14 7.88 -5.00
C GLU A 55 15.77 8.91 -5.97
N PRO A 56 15.18 10.12 -6.09
CA PRO A 56 15.77 11.20 -6.89
C PRO A 56 17.24 11.45 -6.54
N GLY A 57 18.11 11.42 -7.56
CA GLY A 57 19.56 11.59 -7.38
C GLY A 57 20.30 10.37 -6.81
N LYS A 58 19.63 9.23 -6.60
CA LYS A 58 20.25 7.98 -6.14
C LYS A 58 20.32 6.95 -7.27
N SER A 59 21.45 6.25 -7.34
CA SER A 59 21.71 5.14 -8.27
C SER A 59 21.34 3.77 -7.68
N THR A 60 21.24 3.67 -6.36
CA THR A 60 20.84 2.46 -5.63
C THR A 60 19.34 2.24 -5.71
N PRO A 61 18.87 1.00 -5.93
CA PRO A 61 17.44 0.68 -5.84
C PRO A 61 16.84 1.13 -4.50
N TYR A 62 15.59 1.55 -4.54
CA TYR A 62 14.85 2.01 -3.36
C TYR A 62 14.43 0.80 -2.52
N ALA A 63 15.07 0.63 -1.36
CA ALA A 63 14.72 -0.39 -0.38
C ALA A 63 13.60 0.12 0.53
N ILE A 64 12.49 -0.62 0.59
CA ILE A 64 11.36 -0.32 1.46
C ILE A 64 11.51 -1.16 2.74
N PRO A 65 11.46 -0.55 3.94
CA PRO A 65 11.47 -1.32 5.18
C PRO A 65 10.31 -2.32 5.24
N ASP A 66 10.55 -3.54 5.72
CA ASP A 66 9.53 -4.59 5.80
C ASP A 66 8.26 -4.14 6.52
N THR A 67 8.40 -3.55 7.71
CA THR A 67 7.27 -3.05 8.50
C THR A 67 6.45 -2.00 7.77
N LYS A 68 7.10 -1.20 6.93
CA LYS A 68 6.47 -0.16 6.11
C LYS A 68 5.70 -0.78 4.96
N PHE A 69 6.30 -1.73 4.26
CA PHE A 69 5.64 -2.45 3.17
C PHE A 69 4.47 -3.28 3.68
N ASP A 70 4.62 -3.98 4.80
CA ASP A 70 3.58 -4.84 5.37
C ASP A 70 2.36 -4.03 5.83
N ASN A 71 2.55 -2.88 6.47
CA ASN A 71 1.44 -1.98 6.83
C ASN A 71 0.68 -1.52 5.59
N PHE A 72 1.40 -1.01 4.59
CA PHE A 72 0.81 -0.56 3.32
C PHE A 72 0.06 -1.71 2.63
N ARG A 73 0.70 -2.88 2.49
CA ARG A 73 0.13 -4.07 1.86
C ARG A 73 -1.14 -4.53 2.57
N ARG A 74 -1.15 -4.58 3.90
CA ARG A 74 -2.34 -4.97 4.67
C ARG A 74 -3.52 -4.02 4.44
N ILE A 75 -3.27 -2.71 4.39
CA ILE A 75 -4.32 -1.72 4.05
C ILE A 75 -4.89 -2.00 2.66
N VAL A 76 -4.04 -2.18 1.65
CA VAL A 76 -4.47 -2.45 0.25
C VAL A 76 -5.23 -3.76 0.14
N MET A 77 -4.79 -4.81 0.83
CA MET A 77 -5.40 -6.14 0.78
C MET A 77 -6.81 -6.20 1.40
N THR A 78 -7.25 -5.17 2.13
CA THR A 78 -8.66 -5.07 2.58
C THR A 78 -9.65 -4.97 1.42
N GLY A 79 -9.20 -4.51 0.25
CA GLY A 79 -10.07 -4.18 -0.89
C GLY A 79 -11.00 -2.98 -0.64
N LYS A 80 -10.74 -2.20 0.42
CA LYS A 80 -11.50 -0.99 0.80
C LYS A 80 -10.63 0.27 0.78
N ALA A 81 -9.35 0.13 0.42
CA ALA A 81 -8.41 1.24 0.43
C ALA A 81 -8.61 2.16 -0.77
N GLU A 82 -8.58 3.47 -0.53
CA GLU A 82 -8.55 4.48 -1.58
C GLU A 82 -7.12 4.90 -1.89
N ILE A 83 -6.80 5.07 -3.18
CA ILE A 83 -5.48 5.50 -3.63
C ILE A 83 -5.33 7.00 -3.65
N GLN A 84 -4.19 7.45 -3.14
CA GLN A 84 -3.76 8.84 -3.20
C GLN A 84 -2.57 8.95 -4.16
N ASN A 85 -2.77 9.70 -5.24
CA ASN A 85 -1.71 10.04 -6.22
C ASN A 85 -0.85 11.22 -5.75
N HIS A 86 -0.98 11.62 -4.50
CA HIS A 86 -0.20 12.65 -3.85
C HIS A 86 0.32 12.11 -2.51
N PRO A 87 1.40 12.69 -1.94
CA PRO A 87 1.86 12.34 -0.61
C PRO A 87 0.72 12.46 0.41
N ILE A 88 0.69 11.54 1.37
CA ILE A 88 -0.28 11.61 2.47
C ILE A 88 0.17 12.64 3.50
N LYS A 89 -0.79 13.27 4.18
CA LYS A 89 -0.46 14.16 5.30
C LYS A 89 -0.03 13.31 6.50
N LYS A 90 1.11 13.63 7.10
CA LYS A 90 1.58 12.96 8.31
C LYS A 90 1.05 13.71 9.53
N GLY A 91 -0.25 13.59 9.77
CA GLY A 91 -0.88 14.05 11.00
C GLY A 91 -0.51 13.16 12.17
N ASP A 92 -1.43 12.96 13.11
CA ASP A 92 -1.17 12.09 14.26
C ASP A 92 -0.85 10.66 13.81
N LYS A 93 0.22 10.11 14.36
CA LYS A 93 0.58 8.71 14.15
C LYS A 93 -0.30 7.85 15.05
N VAL A 94 -0.97 6.87 14.47
CA VAL A 94 -1.89 5.98 15.18
C VAL A 94 -1.53 4.52 14.92
N ARG A 95 -1.84 3.67 15.89
CA ARG A 95 -1.83 2.21 15.77
C ARG A 95 -3.25 1.70 15.85
N ILE A 96 -3.62 0.80 14.95
CA ILE A 96 -4.91 0.12 15.01
C ILE A 96 -4.85 -0.98 16.07
N ILE A 97 -5.78 -0.97 17.02
CA ILE A 97 -5.82 -1.88 18.18
C ILE A 97 -6.93 -2.92 18.12
N ASP A 98 -7.84 -2.83 17.14
CA ASP A 98 -8.92 -3.80 16.95
C ASP A 98 -9.25 -4.01 15.45
N GLY A 99 -9.90 -5.14 15.12
CA GLY A 99 -10.31 -5.53 13.78
C GLY A 99 -9.22 -6.19 12.91
N GLU A 100 -9.44 -6.24 11.59
CA GLU A 100 -8.57 -6.97 10.65
C GLU A 100 -7.16 -6.34 10.49
N LEU A 101 -7.02 -5.06 10.84
CA LEU A 101 -5.79 -4.29 10.70
C LEU A 101 -5.04 -4.07 12.03
N VAL A 102 -5.33 -4.84 13.08
CA VAL A 102 -4.59 -4.77 14.36
C VAL A 102 -3.07 -4.74 14.13
N GLY A 103 -2.40 -3.81 14.80
CA GLY A 103 -0.96 -3.59 14.74
C GLY A 103 -0.49 -2.69 13.60
N VAL A 104 -1.33 -2.42 12.58
CA VAL A 104 -0.97 -1.50 11.50
C VAL A 104 -0.80 -0.10 12.07
N VAL A 105 0.31 0.54 11.69
CA VAL A 105 0.62 1.92 12.05
C VAL A 105 0.43 2.80 10.82
N ALA A 106 -0.32 3.89 10.99
CA ALA A 106 -0.70 4.81 9.93
C ALA A 106 -0.77 6.25 10.45
N TYR A 107 -1.05 7.20 9.56
CA TYR A 107 -1.19 8.61 9.90
C TYR A 107 -2.62 9.08 9.66
N VAL A 108 -3.18 9.81 10.62
CA VAL A 108 -4.50 10.42 10.49
C VAL A 108 -4.50 11.44 9.36
N GLN A 109 -5.41 11.26 8.40
CA GLN A 109 -5.68 12.20 7.32
C GLN A 109 -6.84 13.14 7.67
N ARG A 110 -7.88 12.60 8.31
CA ARG A 110 -9.10 13.33 8.71
C ARG A 110 -9.86 12.55 9.78
N ILE A 111 -10.50 13.24 10.72
CA ILE A 111 -11.47 12.66 11.67
C ILE A 111 -12.88 13.11 11.29
N GLN A 112 -13.85 12.19 11.30
CA GLN A 112 -15.26 12.42 10.95
C GLN A 112 -16.16 11.75 12.00
N GLY A 113 -16.46 12.48 13.08
CA GLY A 113 -17.29 11.97 14.18
C GLY A 113 -16.66 10.74 14.83
N LYS A 114 -17.32 9.59 14.71
CA LYS A 114 -16.86 8.30 15.25
C LYS A 114 -15.83 7.57 14.37
N ASN A 115 -15.62 8.02 13.13
CA ASN A 115 -14.68 7.40 12.21
C ASN A 115 -13.47 8.32 11.97
N ALA A 116 -12.38 7.75 11.47
CA ALA A 116 -11.22 8.46 10.99
C ALA A 116 -10.75 7.87 9.67
N ILE A 117 -10.31 8.73 8.76
CA ILE A 117 -9.54 8.35 7.59
C ILE A 117 -8.08 8.37 8.00
N ILE A 118 -7.44 7.20 7.93
CA ILE A 118 -6.02 7.02 8.17
C ILE A 118 -5.34 6.60 6.85
N GLY A 119 -4.04 6.80 6.74
CA GLY A 119 -3.32 6.36 5.56
C GLY A 119 -1.87 6.04 5.83
N ASP A 120 -1.32 5.22 4.94
CA ASP A 120 0.12 4.99 4.83
C ASP A 120 0.57 5.19 3.37
N GLU A 121 1.85 5.50 3.18
CA GLU A 121 2.41 5.74 1.84
C GLU A 121 3.71 4.97 1.63
N ILE A 122 3.92 4.46 0.43
CA ILE A 122 5.28 4.18 -0.04
C ILE A 122 5.75 5.43 -0.77
N ARG A 123 6.71 6.14 -0.15
CA ARG A 123 7.26 7.39 -0.70
C ARG A 123 7.68 7.20 -2.17
N ASN A 124 7.37 8.20 -3.00
CA ASN A 124 7.63 8.21 -4.44
C ASN A 124 6.85 7.16 -5.26
N ILE A 125 5.90 6.43 -4.64
CA ILE A 125 5.01 5.49 -5.32
C ILE A 125 3.57 5.95 -5.19
N CYS A 126 2.96 5.78 -4.02
CA CYS A 126 1.57 6.19 -3.77
C CYS A 126 1.24 6.19 -2.27
N GLY A 127 0.13 6.85 -1.94
CA GLY A 127 -0.56 6.70 -0.66
C GLY A 127 -1.76 5.76 -0.77
N ALA A 128 -2.10 5.08 0.32
CA ALA A 128 -3.33 4.33 0.49
C ALA A 128 -4.03 4.78 1.77
N THR A 129 -5.32 5.10 1.68
CA THR A 129 -6.14 5.54 2.81
C THR A 129 -7.30 4.59 3.05
N ILE A 130 -7.72 4.46 4.30
CA ILE A 130 -8.86 3.64 4.69
C ILE A 130 -9.63 4.32 5.82
N GLU A 131 -10.95 4.17 5.81
CA GLU A 131 -11.83 4.61 6.89
C GLU A 131 -11.89 3.53 7.99
N ILE A 132 -11.67 3.94 9.24
CA ILE A 132 -11.62 3.07 10.42
C ILE A 132 -12.39 3.72 11.57
N ASP A 133 -13.03 2.92 12.42
CA ASP A 133 -13.66 3.40 13.65
C ASP A 133 -12.58 4.01 14.57
N LYS A 134 -12.81 5.23 15.06
CA LYS A 134 -11.87 5.94 15.93
C LYS A 134 -11.61 5.20 17.24
N GLY A 135 -12.58 4.42 17.73
CA GLY A 135 -12.42 3.55 18.90
C GLY A 135 -11.37 2.44 18.71
N PHE A 136 -11.01 2.14 17.45
CA PHE A 136 -9.98 1.16 17.12
C PHE A 136 -8.58 1.77 17.02
N LEU A 137 -8.40 3.05 17.35
CA LEU A 137 -7.14 3.77 17.20
C LEU A 137 -6.51 4.12 18.56
N GLU A 138 -5.26 3.71 18.72
CA GLU A 138 -4.35 4.21 19.75
C GLU A 138 -3.46 5.30 19.14
N PHE A 139 -3.45 6.49 19.74
CA PHE A 139 -2.57 7.59 19.31
C PHE A 139 -1.16 7.37 19.86
N CYS A 140 -0.18 7.28 18.96
CA CYS A 140 1.22 7.14 19.33
C CYS A 140 1.73 8.50 19.84
N LYS A 141 2.41 8.48 20.99
CA LYS A 141 3.17 9.63 21.49
C LYS A 141 4.50 9.79 20.75
#